data_AF-A0A914VMQ9-F1
#
_entry.id   AF-A0A914VMQ9-F1
#
_cell.length_a   1.000
_cell.length_b   1.000
_cell.length_c   1.000
_cell.angle_alpha   90.00
_cell.angle_beta   90.00
_cell.angle_gamma   90.00
#
_symmetry.space_group_name_H-M   'P 1'
#
loop_
_entity.id
_entity.type
_entity.pdbx_description
1 polymer ?
#
loop_
_entity_poly.entity_id
_entity_poly.type
_entity_poly.pdbx_seq_one_letter_code
_entity_poly.pdbx_strand_id
1 'polypeptide(L)'
;MTTMFALLVLMTFTVANSQVNDCMSMYLEPTGATCVGTPTACVNSKCTFSAVRWTYLCCRNSTTVTIPVCPATMTPLLGSVKTCRLSNPNTGCPARYSCVQSSVAGTYMCCGGATTGVTTVPPTTTSAWLTAGISPAFVPTPPSTNLVVSFMSTSLIFGQTTTSIDVVDTTPKPPTSVTGFTTNASFRYSLFVVDIDATSNRLRYMMLNVPGSGTNVQSFSGVPVAPSIAINPATFTGNHRFVVLLFQHAAIASPMIPDITSFTIAGFMNTNSASFGNPVAGSYFRVTGTAGR
;
A
#
# COMPACT_ATOMS: atom_id res chain seq x y z
N MET A 1 28.57 13.67 -58.94
CA MET A 1 27.16 14.04 -58.69
C MET A 1 26.54 13.00 -57.77
N THR A 2 26.48 13.27 -56.47
CA THR A 2 25.57 12.62 -55.52
C THR A 2 25.59 13.44 -54.23
N THR A 3 24.52 14.20 -54.02
CA THR A 3 24.24 15.07 -52.87
C THR A 3 23.83 14.24 -51.65
N MET A 4 24.53 14.36 -50.52
CA MET A 4 24.06 13.90 -49.22
C MET A 4 23.21 14.99 -48.57
N PHE A 5 21.91 14.71 -48.41
CA PHE A 5 20.97 15.49 -47.64
C PHE A 5 21.19 15.23 -46.13
N ALA A 6 21.48 16.29 -45.39
CA ALA A 6 21.46 16.29 -43.93
C ALA A 6 20.01 16.43 -43.44
N LEU A 7 19.50 15.45 -42.72
CA LEU A 7 18.21 15.51 -42.04
C LEU A 7 18.42 15.91 -40.58
N LEU A 8 18.26 17.19 -40.28
CA LEU A 8 18.25 17.73 -38.93
C LEU A 8 16.83 17.57 -38.35
N VAL A 9 16.61 16.53 -37.54
CA VAL A 9 15.34 16.35 -36.81
C VAL A 9 15.44 17.11 -35.50
N LEU A 10 14.79 18.27 -35.45
CA LEU A 10 14.56 19.05 -34.24
C LEU A 10 13.51 18.32 -33.39
N MET A 11 13.93 17.57 -32.37
CA MET A 11 13.02 17.06 -31.34
C MET A 11 12.88 18.12 -30.24
N THR A 12 11.84 18.95 -30.33
CA THR A 12 11.36 19.75 -29.20
C THR A 12 10.49 18.86 -28.32
N PHE A 13 11.02 18.39 -27.19
CA PHE A 13 10.23 17.78 -26.13
C PHE A 13 9.72 18.86 -25.17
N THR A 14 8.41 19.10 -25.19
CA THR A 14 7.69 19.80 -24.13
C THR A 14 7.53 18.85 -22.94
N VAL A 15 8.31 19.06 -21.89
CA VAL A 15 8.26 18.28 -20.66
C VAL A 15 7.17 18.87 -19.74
N ALA A 16 5.99 18.26 -19.72
CA ALA A 16 4.91 18.62 -18.80
C ALA A 16 4.80 17.62 -17.63
N ASN A 17 5.34 18.04 -16.48
CA ASN A 17 5.06 17.63 -15.09
C ASN A 17 4.34 16.29 -14.81
N SER A 18 5.13 15.30 -14.39
CA SER A 18 4.73 14.23 -13.45
C SER A 18 5.76 14.15 -12.32
N GLN A 19 5.50 14.75 -11.16
CA GLN A 19 6.50 14.87 -10.07
C GLN A 19 6.22 14.01 -8.82
N VAL A 20 5.17 13.17 -8.81
CA VAL A 20 4.82 12.43 -7.57
C VAL A 20 5.01 10.91 -7.66
N ASN A 21 5.39 10.36 -8.82
CA ASN A 21 5.58 8.91 -8.96
C ASN A 21 6.99 8.41 -8.68
N ASP A 22 7.98 9.31 -8.58
CA ASP A 22 9.38 8.92 -8.62
C ASP A 22 9.99 8.61 -7.25
N CYS A 23 9.36 9.06 -6.16
CA CYS A 23 9.88 8.96 -4.82
C CYS A 23 9.14 7.94 -3.94
N MET A 24 8.16 7.19 -4.50
CA MET A 24 7.39 6.05 -3.95
C MET A 24 6.93 6.09 -2.48
N SER A 25 7.01 7.25 -1.80
CA SER A 25 6.71 7.48 -0.37
C SER A 25 7.29 8.78 0.19
N MET A 26 8.30 9.30 -0.50
CA MET A 26 8.93 10.57 -0.22
C MET A 26 8.42 11.61 -1.23
N TYR A 27 8.60 12.89 -0.95
CA TYR A 27 8.36 13.93 -1.96
C TYR A 27 9.67 14.30 -2.64
N LEU A 28 9.57 14.63 -3.93
CA LEU A 28 10.67 15.19 -4.70
C LEU A 28 11.06 16.54 -4.12
N GLU A 29 12.34 16.78 -3.87
CA GLU A 29 12.76 18.10 -3.39
C GLU A 29 12.28 19.22 -4.33
N PRO A 30 11.81 20.38 -3.81
CA PRO A 30 11.27 21.46 -4.62
C PRO A 30 12.24 21.99 -5.68
N THR A 31 13.53 21.84 -5.44
CA THR A 31 14.62 22.23 -6.34
C THR A 31 14.74 21.30 -7.55
N GLY A 32 14.07 20.15 -7.56
CA GLY A 32 14.18 19.14 -8.62
C GLY A 32 15.60 18.59 -8.75
N ALA A 33 16.39 18.64 -7.68
CA ALA A 33 17.79 18.24 -7.69
C ALA A 33 17.93 16.77 -8.12
N THR A 34 18.64 16.55 -9.21
CA THR A 34 19.12 15.23 -9.61
C THR A 34 20.38 14.92 -8.82
N CYS A 35 20.52 13.68 -8.37
CA CYS A 35 21.74 13.18 -7.75
C CYS A 35 22.43 12.23 -8.74
N VAL A 36 23.75 12.06 -8.66
CA VAL A 36 24.48 11.14 -9.56
C VAL A 36 25.19 10.12 -8.69
N GLY A 37 24.48 9.02 -8.39
CA GLY A 37 25.03 7.83 -7.76
C GLY A 37 25.64 7.99 -6.35
N THR A 38 25.65 9.20 -5.77
CA THR A 38 26.24 9.49 -4.46
C THR A 38 25.27 10.26 -3.56
N PRO A 39 25.14 9.90 -2.26
CA PRO A 39 24.20 10.54 -1.34
C PRO A 39 24.47 12.02 -1.07
N THR A 40 25.69 12.49 -1.30
CA THR A 40 26.17 13.81 -0.88
C THR A 40 25.50 14.98 -1.61
N ALA A 41 24.88 14.76 -2.77
CA ALA A 41 24.15 15.80 -3.48
C ALA A 41 22.78 16.13 -2.85
N CYS A 42 22.24 15.25 -2.00
CA CYS A 42 20.92 15.40 -1.40
C CYS A 42 21.04 15.83 0.07
N VAL A 43 20.92 17.13 0.35
CA VAL A 43 21.04 17.65 1.72
C VAL A 43 19.83 17.21 2.56
N ASN A 44 20.01 16.23 3.44
CA ASN A 44 18.96 15.64 4.28
C ASN A 44 17.85 14.91 3.50
N SER A 45 18.18 14.36 2.33
CA SER A 45 17.26 13.60 1.46
C SER A 45 17.95 12.33 0.95
N LYS A 46 17.16 11.33 0.53
CA LYS A 46 17.66 10.09 -0.08
C LYS A 46 17.64 10.18 -1.59
N CYS A 47 18.77 9.87 -2.21
CA CYS A 47 18.88 9.73 -3.65
C CYS A 47 18.16 8.44 -4.11
N THR A 48 17.07 8.56 -4.87
CA THR A 48 16.25 7.43 -5.35
C THR A 48 16.17 7.45 -6.87
N PHE A 49 16.31 6.29 -7.50
CA PHE A 49 16.20 6.19 -8.96
C PHE A 49 14.73 6.29 -9.41
N SER A 50 14.46 7.26 -10.29
CA SER A 50 13.20 7.36 -11.02
C SER A 50 13.26 6.52 -12.28
N ALA A 51 12.44 5.47 -12.34
CA ALA A 51 12.25 4.69 -13.57
C ALA A 51 11.48 5.46 -14.64
N VAL A 52 10.67 6.47 -14.27
CA VAL A 52 9.89 7.27 -15.22
C VAL A 52 10.79 8.27 -15.96
N ARG A 53 11.71 8.90 -15.23
CA ARG A 53 12.62 9.93 -15.76
C ARG A 53 14.00 9.38 -16.13
N TRP A 54 14.24 8.09 -15.86
CA TRP A 54 15.55 7.44 -16.03
C TRP A 54 16.69 8.25 -15.39
N THR A 55 16.43 8.84 -14.22
CA THR A 55 17.40 9.67 -13.49
C THR A 55 17.25 9.49 -12.00
N TYR A 56 18.28 9.83 -11.24
CA TYR A 56 18.25 9.79 -9.78
C TYR A 56 17.77 11.12 -9.22
N LEU A 57 16.86 11.06 -8.26
CA LEU A 57 16.19 12.22 -7.67
C LEU A 57 16.42 12.27 -6.16
N CYS A 58 16.59 13.46 -5.61
CA CYS A 58 16.59 13.67 -4.16
C CYS A 58 15.15 13.60 -3.63
N CYS A 59 14.87 12.57 -2.83
CA CYS A 59 13.59 12.28 -2.23
C CYS A 59 13.68 12.44 -0.71
N ARG A 60 12.83 13.27 -0.11
CA ARG A 60 12.88 13.53 1.34
C ARG A 60 11.85 12.70 2.09
N ASN A 61 12.29 12.00 3.13
CA ASN A 61 11.39 11.41 4.13
C ASN A 61 10.72 12.54 4.90
N SER A 62 9.40 12.51 4.97
CA SER A 62 8.68 13.35 5.91
C SER A 62 7.77 12.52 6.77
N THR A 63 7.96 12.64 8.07
CA THR A 63 7.08 12.10 9.12
C THR A 63 5.89 13.02 9.40
N THR A 64 5.84 14.21 8.79
CA THR A 64 4.86 15.27 9.07
C THR A 64 4.18 15.86 7.83
N VAL A 65 4.46 15.35 6.62
CA VAL A 65 3.83 15.87 5.40
C VAL A 65 2.48 15.20 5.22
N THR A 66 1.44 16.00 5.39
CA THR A 66 0.09 15.68 4.95
C THR A 66 0.11 15.43 3.45
N ILE A 67 -0.26 14.21 3.04
CA ILE A 67 -0.41 13.89 1.62
C ILE A 67 -1.56 14.74 1.08
N PRO A 68 -1.34 15.55 0.03
CA PRO A 68 -2.42 16.32 -0.57
C PRO A 68 -3.49 15.35 -1.08
N VAL A 69 -4.74 15.55 -0.64
CA VAL A 69 -5.91 14.80 -1.12
C VAL A 69 -6.90 15.75 -1.78
N CYS A 70 -7.65 15.22 -2.75
CA CYS A 70 -8.74 15.98 -3.37
C CYS A 70 -9.79 16.39 -2.32
N PRO A 71 -10.53 17.49 -2.55
CA PRO A 71 -11.71 17.82 -1.75
C PRO A 71 -12.66 16.62 -1.64
N ALA A 72 -13.39 16.52 -0.53
CA ALA A 72 -14.20 15.34 -0.19
C ALA A 72 -15.22 14.91 -1.27
N THR A 73 -15.61 15.82 -2.17
CA THR A 73 -16.57 15.58 -3.25
C THR A 73 -15.94 15.21 -4.58
N MET A 74 -14.62 15.06 -4.65
CA MET A 74 -13.87 14.81 -5.88
C MET A 74 -12.96 13.60 -5.77
N THR A 75 -12.72 12.95 -6.90
CA THR A 75 -11.83 11.78 -6.97
C THR A 75 -10.44 12.17 -7.48
N PRO A 76 -9.35 11.71 -6.85
CA PRO A 76 -8.01 11.94 -7.38
C PRO A 76 -7.81 11.18 -8.69
N LEU A 77 -6.91 11.69 -9.54
CA LEU A 77 -6.47 10.99 -10.75
C LEU A 77 -5.98 9.58 -10.39
N LEU A 78 -6.59 8.57 -11.03
CA LEU A 78 -6.26 7.16 -10.80
C LEU A 78 -4.75 6.91 -11.01
N GLY A 79 -4.13 6.26 -10.02
CA GLY A 79 -2.75 5.79 -10.10
C GLY A 79 -1.65 6.85 -9.95
N SER A 80 -1.97 8.14 -9.77
CA SER A 80 -0.95 9.15 -9.46
C SER A 80 -1.52 10.46 -8.91
N VAL A 81 -0.80 11.06 -7.95
CA VAL A 81 -1.05 12.45 -7.54
C VAL A 81 -0.44 13.36 -8.60
N LYS A 82 -1.26 13.93 -9.49
CA LYS A 82 -0.79 14.93 -10.47
C LYS A 82 -1.03 16.33 -9.92
N THR A 83 0.05 17.01 -9.53
CA THR A 83 0.01 18.42 -9.14
C THR A 83 -0.19 19.31 -10.37
N CYS A 84 -0.95 20.38 -10.22
CA CYS A 84 -1.23 21.37 -11.28
C CYS A 84 -0.99 22.80 -10.76
N ARG A 85 -1.06 23.81 -11.62
CA ARG A 85 -0.89 25.23 -11.24
C ARG A 85 -2.15 26.03 -11.57
N LEU A 86 -2.62 26.83 -10.62
CA LEU A 86 -3.76 27.74 -10.82
C LEU A 86 -3.55 28.78 -11.91
N SER A 87 -2.30 29.16 -12.19
CA SER A 87 -2.01 30.10 -13.28
C SER A 87 -2.45 29.55 -14.64
N ASN A 88 -2.70 28.24 -14.74
CA ASN A 88 -3.30 27.64 -15.92
C ASN A 88 -4.09 26.36 -15.54
N PRO A 89 -5.33 26.53 -15.02
CA PRO A 89 -6.08 25.44 -14.41
C PRO A 89 -6.53 24.37 -15.41
N ASN A 90 -6.48 24.68 -16.72
CA ASN A 90 -6.95 23.82 -17.81
C ASN A 90 -5.84 23.11 -18.60
N THR A 91 -4.55 23.41 -18.39
CA THR A 91 -3.45 22.81 -19.21
C THR A 91 -2.66 21.71 -18.50
N GLY A 92 -2.93 21.42 -17.22
CA GLY A 92 -2.21 20.38 -16.48
C GLY A 92 -2.95 19.05 -16.36
N CYS A 93 -4.29 19.09 -16.34
CA CYS A 93 -5.10 17.95 -15.97
C CYS A 93 -5.65 17.22 -17.19
N PRO A 94 -5.67 15.88 -17.18
CA PRO A 94 -6.33 15.09 -18.23
C PRO A 94 -7.81 15.46 -18.35
N ALA A 95 -8.41 15.13 -19.49
CA ALA A 95 -9.85 15.31 -19.69
C ALA A 95 -10.65 14.69 -18.53
N ARG A 96 -11.69 15.41 -18.06
CA ARG A 96 -12.55 15.10 -16.90
C ARG A 96 -11.94 15.38 -15.51
N TYR A 97 -10.73 15.93 -15.44
CA TYR A 97 -10.12 16.38 -14.20
C TYR A 97 -9.94 17.89 -14.21
N SER A 98 -10.25 18.53 -13.10
CA SER A 98 -10.04 19.95 -12.87
C SER A 98 -8.88 20.16 -11.90
N CYS A 99 -8.08 21.19 -12.14
CA CYS A 99 -7.06 21.61 -11.19
C CYS A 99 -7.74 22.28 -9.98
N VAL A 100 -7.73 21.62 -8.83
CA VAL A 100 -8.37 22.13 -7.60
C VAL A 100 -7.38 22.16 -6.45
N GLN A 101 -7.67 23.01 -5.45
CA GLN A 101 -6.87 23.06 -4.24
C GLN A 101 -7.04 21.74 -3.47
N SER A 102 -5.91 21.17 -3.02
CA SER A 102 -5.93 19.96 -2.20
C SER A 102 -6.22 20.28 -0.73
N SER A 103 -6.25 19.25 0.13
CA SER A 103 -6.27 19.38 1.59
C SER A 103 -5.09 20.18 2.18
N VAL A 104 -4.01 20.37 1.43
CA VAL A 104 -2.83 21.13 1.86
C VAL A 104 -2.86 22.52 1.22
N ALA A 105 -2.88 23.55 2.07
CA ALA A 105 -2.92 24.94 1.64
C ALA A 105 -1.78 25.26 0.64
N GLY A 106 -2.13 25.97 -0.44
CA GLY A 106 -1.17 26.35 -1.48
C GLY A 106 -0.76 25.24 -2.46
N THR A 107 -1.32 24.03 -2.34
CA THR A 107 -1.08 22.95 -3.31
C THR A 107 -2.33 22.65 -4.12
N TYR A 108 -2.13 22.39 -5.41
CA TYR A 108 -3.21 22.11 -6.36
C TYR A 108 -2.96 20.79 -7.06
N MET A 109 -4.02 20.03 -7.30
CA MET A 109 -3.96 18.72 -7.92
C MET A 109 -5.15 18.47 -8.85
N CYS A 110 -4.97 17.54 -9.78
CA CYS A 110 -6.00 17.15 -10.73
C CYS A 110 -7.03 16.24 -10.06
N CYS A 111 -8.26 16.73 -9.90
CA CYS A 111 -9.37 16.00 -9.29
C CYS A 111 -10.55 15.93 -10.26
N GLY A 112 -11.17 14.77 -10.37
CA GLY A 112 -12.38 14.55 -11.16
C GLY A 112 -13.58 15.09 -10.40
N GLY A 113 -14.38 15.93 -11.04
CA GLY A 113 -15.67 16.34 -10.48
C GLY A 113 -16.57 15.13 -10.26
N ALA A 114 -17.49 15.21 -9.29
CA ALA A 114 -18.55 14.24 -9.10
C ALA A 114 -19.51 14.26 -10.31
N THR A 115 -19.07 13.72 -11.45
CA THR A 115 -19.95 13.42 -12.56
C THR A 115 -20.87 12.32 -12.10
N THR A 116 -22.13 12.68 -11.89
CA THR A 116 -23.29 11.79 -11.90
C THR A 116 -23.18 10.88 -13.12
N GLY A 117 -22.73 9.63 -12.92
CA GLY A 117 -22.57 8.64 -13.99
C GLY A 117 -21.13 8.27 -14.34
N VAL A 118 -20.09 8.79 -13.66
CA VAL A 118 -18.80 8.08 -13.65
C VAL A 118 -18.95 6.93 -12.66
N THR A 119 -19.07 5.72 -13.19
CA THR A 119 -18.70 4.50 -12.49
C THR A 119 -17.32 4.77 -11.90
N THR A 120 -17.26 4.98 -10.60
CA THR A 120 -16.02 5.09 -9.86
C THR A 120 -15.26 3.82 -10.19
N VAL A 121 -14.22 3.92 -11.02
CA VAL A 121 -13.27 2.82 -11.14
C VAL A 121 -12.75 2.64 -9.72
N PRO A 122 -13.03 1.50 -9.06
CA PRO A 122 -12.61 1.30 -7.70
C PRO A 122 -11.11 1.60 -7.63
N PRO A 123 -10.64 2.33 -6.59
CA PRO A 123 -9.22 2.61 -6.48
C PRO A 123 -8.47 1.30 -6.68
N THR A 124 -7.54 1.30 -7.64
CA THR A 124 -6.64 0.16 -7.85
C THR A 124 -6.09 -0.25 -6.48
N THR A 125 -6.01 -1.55 -6.22
CA THR A 125 -5.54 -2.12 -4.94
C THR A 125 -4.39 -1.28 -4.35
N THR A 126 -3.32 -1.08 -5.13
CA THR A 126 -2.15 -0.24 -4.81
C THR A 126 -2.48 1.15 -4.23
N SER A 127 -3.36 1.94 -4.85
CA SER A 127 -3.66 3.31 -4.39
C SER A 127 -4.43 3.31 -3.07
N ALA A 128 -5.22 2.26 -2.81
CA ALA A 128 -5.97 2.10 -1.58
C ALA A 128 -5.05 1.78 -0.39
N TRP A 129 -3.98 0.99 -0.58
CA TRP A 129 -2.94 0.74 0.44
C TRP A 129 -2.14 1.99 0.80
N LEU A 130 -1.82 2.82 -0.20
CA LEU A 130 -1.13 4.10 -0.01
C LEU A 130 -2.01 5.10 0.76
N THR A 131 -3.27 5.25 0.33
CA THR A 131 -4.24 6.14 0.99
C THR A 131 -4.51 5.73 2.44
N ALA A 132 -4.49 4.42 2.72
CA ALA A 132 -4.62 3.90 4.07
C ALA A 132 -3.38 4.10 4.95
N GLY A 133 -2.27 4.62 4.40
CA GLY A 133 -1.00 4.79 5.11
C GLY A 133 -0.37 3.46 5.55
N ILE A 134 -0.70 2.35 4.87
CA ILE A 134 -0.12 1.03 5.16
C ILE A 134 1.15 0.86 4.33
N SER A 135 1.13 1.32 3.08
CA SER A 135 2.32 1.37 2.22
C SER A 135 2.87 2.81 2.16
N PRO A 136 4.21 3.00 2.18
CA PRO A 136 5.25 1.97 2.36
C PRO A 136 5.49 1.59 3.83
N ALA A 137 4.85 2.30 4.77
CA ALA A 137 5.32 2.40 6.15
C ALA A 137 5.34 1.04 6.87
N PHE A 138 4.36 0.20 6.57
CA PHE A 138 4.25 -1.16 7.09
C PHE A 138 4.65 -2.20 6.04
N VAL A 139 4.16 -2.07 4.80
CA VAL A 139 4.57 -2.94 3.68
C VAL A 139 5.20 -2.08 2.58
N PRO A 140 6.49 -2.28 2.22
CA PRO A 140 7.15 -1.45 1.22
C PRO A 140 6.54 -1.51 -0.17
N THR A 141 6.06 -2.69 -0.57
CA THR A 141 5.39 -2.92 -1.85
C THR A 141 3.99 -3.47 -1.60
N PRO A 142 2.92 -2.72 -1.92
CA PRO A 142 1.57 -3.18 -1.67
C PRO A 142 1.25 -4.39 -2.56
N PRO A 143 0.45 -5.35 -2.08
CA PRO A 143 -0.03 -6.45 -2.91
C PRO A 143 -0.86 -5.94 -4.09
N SER A 144 -0.72 -6.57 -5.25
CA SER A 144 -1.51 -6.25 -6.44
C SER A 144 -2.96 -6.72 -6.34
N THR A 145 -3.25 -7.67 -5.44
CA THR A 145 -4.56 -8.32 -5.33
C THR A 145 -5.15 -8.14 -3.93
N ASN A 146 -6.43 -7.79 -3.87
CA ASN A 146 -7.17 -7.67 -2.61
C ASN A 146 -7.77 -9.01 -2.20
N LEU A 147 -7.63 -9.36 -0.93
CA LEU A 147 -8.29 -10.51 -0.32
C LEU A 147 -9.63 -10.11 0.30
N VAL A 148 -10.56 -11.05 0.27
CA VAL A 148 -11.69 -11.10 1.19
C VAL A 148 -11.33 -12.07 2.30
N VAL A 149 -11.38 -11.61 3.54
CA VAL A 149 -10.96 -12.38 4.72
C VAL A 149 -12.19 -12.75 5.50
N SER A 150 -12.40 -14.04 5.76
CA SER A 150 -13.56 -14.50 6.51
C SER A 150 -13.18 -14.94 7.91
N PHE A 151 -14.02 -14.57 8.88
CA PHE A 151 -13.99 -15.00 10.27
C PHE A 151 -15.37 -15.58 10.59
N MET A 152 -15.47 -16.89 10.74
CA MET A 152 -16.75 -17.59 10.93
C MET A 152 -17.77 -17.18 9.84
N SER A 153 -18.86 -16.48 10.20
CA SER A 153 -19.90 -16.05 9.27
C SER A 153 -19.64 -14.67 8.65
N THR A 154 -18.69 -13.91 9.20
CA THR A 154 -18.38 -12.55 8.77
C THR A 154 -17.28 -12.56 7.70
N SER A 155 -17.55 -11.95 6.54
CA SER A 155 -16.54 -11.71 5.51
C SER A 155 -16.20 -10.23 5.43
N LEU A 156 -14.92 -9.91 5.50
CA LEU A 156 -14.39 -8.55 5.47
C LEU A 156 -13.73 -8.27 4.13
N ILE A 157 -14.18 -7.18 3.52
CA ILE A 157 -13.53 -6.61 2.33
C ILE A 157 -12.54 -5.51 2.71
N PHE A 158 -11.71 -5.15 1.76
CA PHE A 158 -10.68 -4.13 1.92
C PHE A 158 -11.24 -2.79 2.45
N GLY A 159 -10.63 -2.28 3.53
CA GLY A 159 -10.98 -1.01 4.15
C GLY A 159 -12.24 -1.01 5.01
N GLN A 160 -12.95 -2.13 5.10
CA GLN A 160 -14.18 -2.23 5.88
C GLN A 160 -13.91 -1.99 7.37
N THR A 161 -14.79 -1.24 8.02
CA THR A 161 -14.82 -1.16 9.49
C THR A 161 -15.81 -2.17 10.03
N THR A 162 -15.45 -2.90 11.10
CA THR A 162 -16.30 -3.93 11.68
C THR A 162 -16.37 -3.81 13.20
N THR A 163 -17.53 -4.19 13.73
CA THR A 163 -17.80 -4.42 15.15
C THR A 163 -18.37 -5.83 15.38
N SER A 164 -18.31 -6.70 14.37
CA SER A 164 -18.89 -8.05 14.44
C SER A 164 -18.17 -8.89 15.49
N ILE A 165 -18.94 -9.55 16.35
CA ILE A 165 -18.43 -10.46 17.39
C ILE A 165 -17.64 -11.65 16.81
N ASP A 166 -17.87 -12.02 15.56
CA ASP A 166 -17.10 -13.08 14.88
C ASP A 166 -15.64 -12.70 14.66
N VAL A 167 -15.36 -11.40 14.59
CA VAL A 167 -14.02 -10.84 14.39
C VAL A 167 -13.49 -10.25 15.71
N VAL A 168 -14.39 -9.61 16.45
CA VAL A 168 -14.10 -8.72 17.55
C VAL A 168 -14.62 -9.34 18.84
N ASP A 169 -13.79 -10.13 19.50
CA ASP A 169 -14.13 -10.89 20.70
C ASP A 169 -12.93 -10.94 21.67
N THR A 170 -13.23 -11.20 22.93
CA THR A 170 -12.30 -11.63 23.98
C THR A 170 -11.72 -13.02 23.74
N THR A 171 -12.35 -13.86 22.92
CA THR A 171 -11.83 -15.16 22.51
C THR A 171 -11.03 -15.06 21.21
N PRO A 172 -9.86 -15.72 21.09
CA PRO A 172 -9.13 -15.73 19.84
C PRO A 172 -9.86 -16.48 18.72
N LYS A 173 -10.08 -15.79 17.60
CA LYS A 173 -10.75 -16.33 16.41
C LYS A 173 -9.85 -16.13 15.19
N PRO A 174 -9.14 -17.17 14.71
CA PRO A 174 -8.36 -17.04 13.50
C PRO A 174 -9.27 -16.85 12.28
N PRO A 175 -8.76 -16.28 11.18
CA PRO A 175 -9.45 -16.32 9.89
C PRO A 175 -9.81 -17.76 9.53
N THR A 176 -11.01 -17.99 9.00
CA THR A 176 -11.49 -19.30 8.54
C THR A 176 -11.14 -19.55 7.08
N SER A 177 -11.13 -18.50 6.25
CA SER A 177 -10.74 -18.58 4.84
C SER A 177 -10.25 -17.23 4.30
N VAL A 178 -9.55 -17.27 3.16
CA VAL A 178 -9.29 -16.10 2.32
C VAL A 178 -9.64 -16.39 0.88
N THR A 179 -10.35 -15.44 0.25
CA THR A 179 -10.77 -15.53 -1.15
C THR A 179 -10.36 -14.26 -1.92
N GLY A 180 -10.53 -14.26 -3.24
CA GLY A 180 -10.11 -13.16 -4.12
C GLY A 180 -8.70 -13.33 -4.68
N PHE A 181 -8.04 -14.47 -4.39
CA PHE A 181 -6.75 -14.84 -4.93
C PHE A 181 -6.71 -16.34 -5.22
N THR A 182 -6.38 -16.70 -6.47
CA THR A 182 -6.22 -18.10 -6.89
C THR A 182 -4.80 -18.57 -6.56
N THR A 183 -4.69 -19.57 -5.69
CA THR A 183 -3.40 -20.15 -5.32
C THR A 183 -2.88 -21.11 -6.39
N ASN A 184 -1.58 -21.34 -6.40
CA ASN A 184 -0.92 -22.35 -7.23
C ASN A 184 -0.56 -23.57 -6.36
N ALA A 185 -0.98 -24.76 -6.80
CA ALA A 185 -0.79 -26.01 -6.06
C ALA A 185 0.67 -26.42 -5.84
N SER A 186 1.59 -25.92 -6.67
CA SER A 186 3.04 -26.16 -6.53
C SER A 186 3.69 -25.33 -5.44
N PHE A 187 3.00 -24.33 -4.88
CA PHE A 187 3.54 -23.43 -3.87
C PHE A 187 2.92 -23.65 -2.50
N ARG A 188 3.58 -23.05 -1.51
CA ARG A 188 3.07 -22.86 -0.16
C ARG A 188 2.77 -21.40 0.07
N TYR A 189 1.85 -21.16 0.99
CA TYR A 189 1.38 -19.85 1.35
C TYR A 189 1.47 -19.62 2.85
N SER A 190 1.71 -18.38 3.24
CA SER A 190 1.68 -17.97 4.64
C SER A 190 0.76 -16.78 4.83
N LEU A 191 -0.09 -16.86 5.85
CA LEU A 191 -1.04 -15.81 6.20
C LEU A 191 -0.59 -15.10 7.47
N PHE A 192 -0.59 -13.78 7.43
CA PHE A 192 -0.27 -12.92 8.56
C PHE A 192 -1.46 -12.01 8.83
N VAL A 193 -1.86 -11.88 10.10
CA VAL A 193 -2.80 -10.84 10.56
C VAL A 193 -2.06 -9.98 11.56
N VAL A 194 -1.96 -8.69 11.28
CA VAL A 194 -1.17 -7.75 12.07
C VAL A 194 -1.99 -6.50 12.39
N ASP A 195 -2.06 -6.15 13.67
CA ASP A 195 -2.56 -4.86 14.14
C ASP A 195 -1.44 -3.84 14.02
N ILE A 196 -1.56 -2.93 13.04
CA ILE A 196 -0.49 -1.98 12.75
C ILE A 196 -0.54 -0.74 13.65
N ASP A 197 -1.62 -0.54 14.40
CA ASP A 197 -1.80 0.61 15.29
C ASP A 197 -1.52 0.25 16.76
N ALA A 198 -1.47 -1.04 17.10
CA ALA A 198 -1.05 -1.49 18.43
C ALA A 198 0.43 -1.17 18.74
N THR A 199 0.69 -0.80 19.99
CA THR A 199 2.03 -0.51 20.53
C THR A 199 2.80 -1.77 20.94
N SER A 200 2.12 -2.87 21.20
CA SER A 200 2.68 -4.20 21.50
C SER A 200 1.79 -5.30 20.93
N ASN A 201 2.29 -6.54 20.88
CA ASN A 201 1.52 -7.72 20.45
C ASN A 201 0.82 -7.53 19.10
N ARG A 202 1.56 -6.92 18.15
CA ARG A 202 1.04 -6.51 16.85
C ARG A 202 0.66 -7.71 15.99
N LEU A 203 1.41 -8.80 16.06
CA LEU A 203 1.07 -10.04 15.35
C LEU A 203 -0.11 -10.71 16.04
N ARG A 204 -1.26 -10.74 15.36
CA ARG A 204 -2.50 -11.34 15.88
C ARG A 204 -2.66 -12.79 15.47
N TYR A 205 -2.13 -13.18 14.30
CA TYR A 205 -2.21 -14.54 13.81
C TYR A 205 -1.14 -14.77 12.74
N MET A 206 -0.55 -15.95 12.74
CA MET A 206 0.39 -16.37 11.72
C MET A 206 0.25 -17.87 11.42
N MET A 207 0.06 -18.17 10.15
CA MET A 207 -0.05 -19.53 9.63
C MET A 207 0.98 -19.70 8.52
N LEU A 208 1.83 -20.71 8.62
CA LEU A 208 2.84 -21.05 7.61
C LEU A 208 2.43 -22.26 6.79
N ASN A 209 3.07 -22.42 5.62
CA ASN A 209 3.02 -23.64 4.82
C ASN A 209 1.61 -24.11 4.42
N VAL A 210 0.66 -23.19 4.25
CA VAL A 210 -0.67 -23.50 3.72
C VAL A 210 -0.50 -24.01 2.28
N PRO A 211 -0.93 -25.24 1.96
CA PRO A 211 -0.80 -25.76 0.61
C PRO A 211 -1.72 -24.99 -0.35
N GLY A 212 -1.18 -24.58 -1.50
CA GLY A 212 -2.01 -24.09 -2.59
C GLY A 212 -2.91 -25.20 -3.16
N SER A 213 -4.06 -24.83 -3.68
CA SER A 213 -5.08 -25.76 -4.22
C SER A 213 -5.40 -25.54 -5.69
N GLY A 214 -4.87 -24.50 -6.35
CA GLY A 214 -5.37 -24.07 -7.65
C GLY A 214 -6.63 -23.19 -7.57
N THR A 215 -7.13 -22.93 -6.35
CA THR A 215 -8.34 -22.16 -6.07
C THR A 215 -8.12 -21.20 -4.89
N ASN A 216 -9.18 -20.58 -4.40
CA ASN A 216 -9.15 -19.79 -3.16
C ASN A 216 -8.76 -20.68 -1.95
N VAL A 217 -8.16 -20.08 -0.93
CA VAL A 217 -7.83 -20.79 0.32
C VAL A 217 -9.08 -20.87 1.19
N GLN A 218 -9.83 -21.96 1.05
CA GLN A 218 -11.10 -22.15 1.77
C GLN A 218 -10.94 -22.68 3.20
N SER A 219 -9.78 -23.27 3.52
CA SER A 219 -9.44 -23.69 4.88
C SER A 219 -7.92 -23.64 5.06
N PHE A 220 -7.48 -23.21 6.23
CA PHE A 220 -6.06 -23.16 6.58
C PHE A 220 -5.63 -24.51 7.18
N SER A 221 -4.99 -25.35 6.37
CA SER A 221 -4.36 -26.62 6.80
C SER A 221 -2.85 -26.51 7.02
N GLY A 222 -2.35 -25.29 7.27
CA GLY A 222 -0.94 -25.02 7.50
C GLY A 222 -0.46 -25.32 8.91
N VAL A 223 0.75 -24.84 9.22
CA VAL A 223 1.35 -24.89 10.57
C VAL A 223 1.07 -23.55 11.28
N PRO A 224 0.27 -23.53 12.37
CA PRO A 224 0.11 -22.33 13.17
C PRO A 224 1.41 -22.03 13.90
N VAL A 225 1.91 -20.81 13.75
CA VAL A 225 3.22 -20.40 14.27
C VAL A 225 3.12 -19.32 15.33
N ALA A 226 2.11 -18.46 15.22
CA ALA A 226 1.68 -17.61 16.31
C ALA A 226 0.23 -17.95 16.64
N PRO A 227 -0.11 -18.22 17.92
CA PRO A 227 -1.50 -18.45 18.30
C PRO A 227 -2.33 -17.21 17.96
N SER A 228 -3.60 -17.44 17.63
CA SER A 228 -4.53 -16.33 17.46
C SER A 228 -4.58 -15.53 18.76
N ILE A 229 -4.49 -14.20 18.66
CA ILE A 229 -4.71 -13.27 19.77
C ILE A 229 -6.07 -12.61 19.55
N ALA A 230 -6.87 -12.57 20.61
CA ALA A 230 -8.17 -11.92 20.62
C ALA A 230 -8.10 -10.46 20.17
N ILE A 231 -9.09 -10.03 19.38
CA ILE A 231 -9.25 -8.65 18.91
C ILE A 231 -10.29 -8.00 19.82
N ASN A 232 -9.84 -7.43 20.94
CA ASN A 232 -10.71 -6.85 21.96
C ASN A 232 -10.75 -5.30 21.89
N PRO A 233 -11.85 -4.67 21.41
CA PRO A 233 -11.96 -3.22 21.27
C PRO A 233 -11.84 -2.45 22.58
N ALA A 234 -12.20 -3.08 23.69
CA ALA A 234 -12.10 -2.46 25.01
C ALA A 234 -10.65 -2.16 25.39
N THR A 235 -9.67 -2.75 24.68
CA THR A 235 -8.24 -2.50 24.88
C THR A 235 -7.66 -1.50 23.88
N PHE A 236 -8.44 -1.05 22.90
CA PHE A 236 -7.97 -0.19 21.82
C PHE A 236 -8.32 1.27 22.07
N THR A 237 -7.38 2.16 21.85
CA THR A 237 -7.61 3.61 21.82
C THR A 237 -7.81 4.06 20.38
N GLY A 238 -9.03 4.46 20.02
CA GLY A 238 -9.35 4.90 18.65
C GLY A 238 -9.51 3.75 17.65
N ASN A 239 -9.33 4.03 16.36
CA ASN A 239 -9.49 3.03 15.30
C ASN A 239 -8.17 2.30 15.05
N HIS A 240 -8.17 0.98 15.17
CA HIS A 240 -7.05 0.13 14.82
C HIS A 240 -7.23 -0.48 13.42
N ARG A 241 -6.16 -0.49 12.63
CA ARG A 241 -6.08 -1.10 11.31
C ARG A 241 -5.43 -2.48 11.44
N PHE A 242 -6.16 -3.49 10.98
CA PHE A 242 -5.69 -4.87 10.91
C PHE A 242 -5.35 -5.20 9.47
N VAL A 243 -4.09 -5.50 9.21
CA VAL A 243 -3.57 -5.84 7.90
C VAL A 243 -3.46 -7.36 7.79
N VAL A 244 -4.00 -7.90 6.70
CA VAL A 244 -3.91 -9.32 6.35
C VAL A 244 -3.03 -9.46 5.12
N LEU A 245 -1.96 -10.24 5.22
CA LEU A 245 -1.00 -10.44 4.13
C LEU A 245 -0.90 -11.93 3.80
N LEU A 246 -0.86 -12.24 2.51
CA LEU A 246 -0.61 -13.57 1.98
C LEU A 246 0.71 -13.56 1.22
N PHE A 247 1.64 -14.40 1.64
CA PHE A 247 2.94 -14.59 1.00
C PHE A 247 2.97 -15.93 0.27
N GLN A 248 3.59 -15.97 -0.89
CA GLN A 248 3.87 -17.20 -1.63
C GLN A 248 5.34 -17.57 -1.47
N HIS A 249 5.62 -18.85 -1.23
CA HIS A 249 6.99 -19.33 -1.00
C HIS A 249 7.12 -20.83 -1.29
N ALA A 250 8.37 -21.32 -1.32
CA ALA A 250 8.67 -22.75 -1.26
C ALA A 250 8.38 -23.31 0.14
N ALA A 251 8.30 -24.63 0.31
CA ALA A 251 8.07 -25.22 1.63
C ALA A 251 9.15 -24.80 2.64
N ILE A 252 8.72 -24.26 3.77
CA ILE A 252 9.60 -23.84 4.86
C ILE A 252 9.86 -25.05 5.75
N ALA A 253 11.11 -25.52 5.82
CA ALA A 253 11.48 -26.74 6.54
C ALA A 253 11.62 -26.53 8.06
N SER A 254 12.04 -25.34 8.50
CA SER A 254 12.30 -25.04 9.91
C SER A 254 11.22 -24.12 10.49
N PRO A 255 10.78 -24.34 11.74
CA PRO A 255 9.82 -23.47 12.39
C PRO A 255 10.41 -22.06 12.54
N MET A 256 9.77 -21.08 11.90
CA MET A 256 10.13 -19.67 12.05
C MET A 256 9.29 -19.07 13.17
N ILE A 257 9.79 -19.04 14.40
CA ILE A 257 9.01 -18.54 15.54
C ILE A 257 9.21 -17.01 15.66
N PRO A 258 8.19 -16.19 15.41
CA PRO A 258 8.30 -14.74 15.60
C PRO A 258 8.28 -14.39 17.09
N ASP A 259 9.04 -13.37 17.47
CA ASP A 259 8.79 -12.67 18.74
C ASP A 259 7.51 -11.83 18.58
N ILE A 260 6.42 -12.30 19.19
CA ILE A 260 5.10 -11.65 19.12
C ILE A 260 5.07 -10.28 19.79
N THR A 261 5.94 -10.05 20.77
CA THR A 261 5.92 -8.82 21.59
C THR A 261 6.54 -7.64 20.85
N SER A 262 7.62 -7.91 20.11
CA SER A 262 8.38 -6.92 19.34
C SER A 262 8.18 -7.05 17.82
N PHE A 263 7.17 -7.82 17.39
CA PHE A 263 6.98 -8.16 15.98
C PHE A 263 6.90 -6.92 15.09
N THR A 264 7.81 -6.87 14.10
CA THR A 264 7.69 -5.99 12.94
C THR A 264 7.72 -6.85 11.69
N ILE A 265 6.80 -6.58 10.75
CA ILE A 265 6.77 -7.33 9.49
C ILE A 265 8.08 -7.12 8.73
N ALA A 266 8.60 -5.89 8.65
CA ALA A 266 9.86 -5.61 7.97
C ALA A 266 11.05 -6.37 8.60
N GLY A 267 11.16 -6.38 9.94
CA GLY A 267 12.21 -7.15 10.63
C GLY A 267 12.09 -8.64 10.39
N PHE A 268 10.88 -9.20 10.52
CA PHE A 268 10.63 -10.62 10.26
C PHE A 268 10.97 -11.01 8.82
N MET A 269 10.55 -10.20 7.85
CA MET A 269 10.79 -10.43 6.43
C MET A 269 12.27 -10.32 6.06
N ASN A 270 13.00 -9.38 6.67
CA ASN A 270 14.44 -9.26 6.45
C ASN A 270 15.20 -10.48 6.98
N THR A 271 14.88 -10.94 8.19
CA THR A 271 15.47 -12.15 8.80
C THR A 271 15.16 -13.41 7.98
N ASN A 272 13.99 -13.47 7.36
CA ASN A 272 13.51 -14.64 6.61
C ASN A 272 13.45 -14.39 5.09
N SER A 273 14.29 -13.50 4.58
CA SER A 273 14.26 -13.02 3.19
C SER A 273 14.52 -14.12 2.15
N ALA A 274 15.23 -15.18 2.54
CA ALA A 274 15.41 -16.37 1.69
C ALA A 274 14.11 -17.15 1.46
N SER A 275 13.13 -17.00 2.36
CA SER A 275 11.85 -17.71 2.30
C SER A 275 10.69 -16.83 1.85
N PHE A 276 10.76 -15.51 2.05
CA PHE A 276 9.65 -14.61 1.70
C PHE A 276 10.07 -13.48 0.77
N GLY A 277 9.28 -13.29 -0.28
CA GLY A 277 9.31 -12.09 -1.13
C GLY A 277 8.22 -11.09 -0.75
N ASN A 278 7.77 -10.27 -1.71
CA ASN A 278 6.63 -9.39 -1.50
C ASN A 278 5.33 -10.18 -1.29
N PRO A 279 4.35 -9.63 -0.54
CA PRO A 279 3.04 -10.26 -0.42
C PRO A 279 2.34 -10.30 -1.78
N VAL A 280 1.78 -11.46 -2.14
CA VAL A 280 1.10 -11.68 -3.43
C VAL A 280 -0.35 -11.19 -3.39
N ALA A 281 -0.94 -11.15 -2.20
CA ALA A 281 -2.27 -10.61 -1.97
C ALA A 281 -2.37 -10.07 -0.53
N GLY A 282 -3.33 -9.20 -0.28
CA GLY A 282 -3.61 -8.76 1.08
C GLY A 282 -4.95 -8.06 1.23
N SER A 283 -5.31 -7.75 2.46
CA SER A 283 -6.44 -6.90 2.78
C SER A 283 -6.13 -6.07 4.02
N TYR A 284 -7.01 -5.12 4.33
CA TYR A 284 -7.05 -4.58 5.68
C TYR A 284 -8.48 -4.27 6.08
N PHE A 285 -8.73 -4.26 7.38
CA PHE A 285 -10.00 -3.81 7.96
C PHE A 285 -9.71 -2.96 9.19
N ARG A 286 -10.75 -2.29 9.70
CA ARG A 286 -10.66 -1.45 10.89
C ARG A 286 -11.55 -1.97 12.00
N VAL A 287 -11.08 -1.85 13.23
CA VAL A 287 -11.87 -2.09 14.44
C VAL A 287 -11.82 -0.83 15.29
N THR A 288 -12.99 -0.33 15.66
CA THR A 288 -13.12 0.86 16.48
C THR A 288 -13.01 0.47 17.95
N GLY A 289 -11.99 0.98 18.63
CA GLY A 289 -11.82 0.83 20.06
C GLY A 289 -12.90 1.53 20.88
N THR A 290 -13.17 0.96 22.04
CA THR A 290 -14.12 1.52 23.03
C THR A 290 -13.42 2.00 24.29
N ALA A 291 -12.09 1.84 24.41
CA ALA A 291 -11.35 2.32 25.57
C ALA A 291 -11.40 3.86 25.63
N GLY A 292 -11.78 4.40 26.80
CA GLY A 292 -11.80 5.85 27.04
C GLY A 292 -13.03 6.59 26.52
N ARG A 293 -14.13 5.88 26.21
CA ARG A 293 -15.47 6.47 26.07
C ARG A 293 -16.26 6.42 27.37
#